data_AF-A0A6M8VFT3-F1
#
_entry.id   AF-A0A6M8VFT3-F1
#
_cell.length_a   1.000
_cell.length_b   1.000
_cell.length_c   1.000
_cell.angle_alpha   90.00
_cell.angle_beta   90.00
_cell.angle_gamma   90.00
#
_symmetry.space_group_name_H-M   'P 1'
#
loop_
_entity.id
_entity.type
_entity.pdbx_description
1 polymer ?
#
loop_
_entity_poly.entity_id
_entity_poly.type
_entity_poly.pdbx_seq_one_letter_code
_entity_poly.pdbx_strand_id
1 'polypeptide(L)'
;MELKDVIEKRSSIRMFTDEKIPIEDIKEVIRRAGLAPSINNSQPWKFIAITNKDIIDKMGKIVQEKVLDYFPHENKEEKNVCSGKST
;
A
#
# COMPACT_ATOMS: atom_id res chain seq x y z
N MET A 1 -21.72 -5.64 6.25
CA MET A 1 -21.57 -5.74 4.78
C MET A 1 -21.53 -7.20 4.42
N GLU A 2 -22.24 -7.59 3.39
CA GLU A 2 -22.16 -8.95 2.85
C GLU A 2 -20.84 -9.14 2.09
N LEU A 3 -20.33 -10.37 2.03
CA LEU A 3 -19.04 -10.68 1.41
C LEU A 3 -18.96 -10.20 -0.05
N LYS A 4 -20.04 -10.39 -0.81
CA LYS A 4 -20.13 -9.99 -2.22
C LYS A 4 -19.85 -8.50 -2.38
N ASP A 5 -20.49 -7.66 -1.55
CA ASP A 5 -20.34 -6.21 -1.62
C ASP A 5 -18.90 -5.77 -1.32
N VAL A 6 -18.21 -6.46 -0.40
CA VAL A 6 -16.82 -6.16 -0.04
C VAL A 6 -15.90 -6.40 -1.23
N ILE A 7 -16.09 -7.52 -1.93
CA ILE A 7 -15.27 -7.91 -3.08
C ILE A 7 -15.47 -6.93 -4.23
N GLU A 8 -16.72 -6.59 -4.55
CA GLU A 8 -17.05 -5.71 -5.68
C GLU A 8 -16.65 -4.25 -5.43
N LYS A 9 -16.75 -3.76 -4.18
CA LYS A 9 -16.40 -2.36 -3.85
C LYS A 9 -14.91 -2.13 -3.63
N ARG A 10 -14.10 -3.18 -3.45
CA ARG A 10 -12.67 -3.04 -3.16
C ARG A 10 -11.95 -2.44 -4.37
N SER A 11 -11.30 -1.29 -4.16
CA SER A 11 -10.47 -0.59 -5.14
C SER A 11 -9.05 -0.36 -4.61
N SER A 12 -8.12 -0.05 -5.51
CA SER A 12 -6.74 0.30 -5.13
C SER A 12 -6.66 1.79 -4.80
N ILE A 13 -6.79 2.11 -3.52
CA ILE A 13 -6.71 3.48 -2.99
C ILE A 13 -5.24 3.95 -3.00
N ARG A 14 -5.01 5.18 -3.46
CA ARG A 14 -3.66 5.79 -3.57
C ARG A 14 -3.54 7.14 -2.86
N MET A 15 -4.62 7.61 -2.26
CA MET A 15 -4.68 8.82 -1.43
C MET A 15 -5.26 8.42 -0.08
N PHE A 16 -4.53 8.73 0.99
CA PHE A 16 -4.88 8.31 2.35
C PHE A 16 -4.95 9.54 3.26
N THR A 17 -5.74 9.44 4.32
CA THR A 17 -5.79 10.47 5.36
C THR A 17 -4.57 10.34 6.28
N ASP A 18 -4.28 11.40 7.05
CA ASP A 18 -3.22 11.41 8.07
C ASP A 18 -3.61 10.69 9.38
N GLU A 19 -4.77 10.04 9.40
CA GLU A 19 -5.32 9.37 10.57
C GLU A 19 -4.45 8.16 10.96
N LYS A 20 -4.19 8.03 12.26
CA LYS A 20 -3.44 6.89 12.79
C LYS A 20 -4.36 5.67 12.91
N ILE A 21 -3.90 4.55 12.37
CA ILE A 21 -4.59 3.27 12.50
C ILE A 21 -4.29 2.66 13.88
N PRO A 22 -5.30 2.19 14.64
CA PRO A 22 -5.10 1.44 15.87
C PRO A 22 -4.24 0.19 15.64
N ILE A 23 -3.33 -0.09 16.57
CA ILE A 23 -2.41 -1.24 16.43
C ILE A 23 -3.14 -2.58 16.43
N GLU A 24 -4.29 -2.68 17.11
CA GLU A 24 -5.08 -3.90 17.16
C GLU A 24 -5.75 -4.22 15.82
N ASP A 25 -6.15 -3.19 15.06
CA ASP A 25 -6.69 -3.38 13.72
C ASP A 25 -5.61 -3.93 12.77
N ILE A 26 -4.38 -3.42 12.86
CA ILE A 26 -3.23 -3.92 12.09
C ILE A 26 -2.97 -5.39 12.41
N LYS A 27 -2.95 -5.76 13.70
CA LYS A 27 -2.73 -7.14 14.13
C LYS A 27 -3.86 -8.06 13.65
N GLU A 28 -5.11 -7.63 13.75
CA GLU A 28 -6.26 -8.43 13.34
C GLU A 28 -6.25 -8.69 11.83
N VAL A 29 -5.93 -7.68 11.01
CA VAL A 29 -5.79 -7.84 9.56
C VAL A 29 -4.69 -8.85 9.22
N ILE A 30 -3.52 -8.75 9.87
CA ILE A 30 -2.40 -9.68 9.66
C ILE A 30 -2.78 -11.11 10.10
N ARG A 31 -3.44 -11.25 11.26
CA ARG A 31 -3.92 -12.54 11.76
C ARG A 31 -4.85 -13.20 10.75
N ARG A 32 -5.78 -12.45 10.17
CA ARG A 32 -6.71 -12.95 9.14
C ARG A 32 -6.00 -13.26 7.82
N ALA A 33 -5.02 -12.46 7.42
CA ALA A 33 -4.20 -12.74 6.24
C ALA A 33 -3.44 -14.07 6.36
N GLY A 34 -2.98 -14.41 7.57
CA GLY A 34 -2.34 -15.68 7.88
C GLY A 34 -3.27 -16.91 7.83
N LEU A 35 -4.58 -16.73 7.67
CA LEU A 35 -5.52 -17.85 7.47
C LEU A 35 -5.63 -18.27 6.00
N ALA A 36 -4.89 -17.62 5.10
CA ALA A 36 -4.84 -18.03 3.70
C ALA A 36 -4.38 -19.49 3.57
N PRO A 37 -4.86 -20.25 2.57
CA PRO A 37 -4.33 -21.58 2.31
C PRO A 37 -2.87 -21.48 1.83
N SER A 38 -2.04 -22.44 2.22
CA SER A 38 -0.65 -22.55 1.78
C SER A 38 -0.27 -24.00 1.52
N ILE A 39 0.71 -24.21 0.64
CA ILE A 39 1.20 -25.56 0.31
C ILE A 39 1.71 -26.24 1.58
N ASN A 40 1.20 -27.43 1.86
CA ASN A 40 1.50 -28.20 3.08
C ASN A 40 1.37 -27.39 4.39
N ASN A 41 0.50 -26.38 4.42
CA ASN A 41 0.37 -25.46 5.56
C ASN A 41 1.72 -24.82 5.98
N SER A 42 2.61 -24.56 5.03
CA SER A 42 3.93 -23.95 5.28
C SER A 42 3.86 -22.51 5.77
N GLN A 43 2.75 -21.80 5.51
CA GLN A 43 2.51 -20.42 5.92
C GLN A 43 3.73 -19.50 5.67
N PRO A 44 4.26 -19.44 4.43
CA PRO A 44 5.57 -18.85 4.13
C PRO A 44 5.52 -17.30 4.07
N TRP A 45 4.60 -16.67 4.79
CA TRP A 45 4.45 -15.22 4.84
C TRP A 45 5.16 -14.65 6.06
N LYS A 46 5.89 -13.54 5.84
CA LYS A 46 6.42 -12.68 6.89
C LYS A 46 5.86 -11.28 6.69
N PHE A 47 5.08 -10.83 7.64
CA PHE A 47 4.52 -9.48 7.62
C PHE A 47 5.39 -8.55 8.47
N ILE A 48 5.80 -7.42 7.90
CA ILE A 48 6.54 -6.36 8.59
C ILE A 48 5.65 -5.13 8.59
N ALA A 49 5.07 -4.80 9.75
CA ALA A 49 4.27 -3.60 9.92
C ALA A 49 5.18 -2.42 10.27
N ILE A 50 5.18 -1.38 9.43
CA ILE A 50 5.97 -0.16 9.63
C ILE A 50 4.98 0.97 9.92
N THR A 51 5.07 1.57 11.11
CA THR A 51 4.23 2.69 11.54
C THR A 51 5.00 4.00 11.69
N ASN A 52 6.33 3.95 11.61
CA ASN A 52 7.18 5.14 11.68
C ASN A 52 7.11 5.90 10.35
N LYS A 53 6.59 7.14 10.39
CA LYS A 53 6.43 8.01 9.22
C LYS A 53 7.76 8.31 8.52
N ASP A 54 8.85 8.55 9.26
CA ASP A 54 10.16 8.86 8.67
C ASP A 54 10.70 7.70 7.83
N ILE A 55 10.47 6.46 8.29
CA ILE A 55 10.86 5.26 7.55
C ILE A 55 10.02 5.10 6.29
N ILE A 56 8.71 5.31 6.39
CA ILE A 56 7.78 5.23 5.25
C ILE A 56 8.15 6.27 4.18
N ASP A 57 8.42 7.51 4.58
CA ASP A 57 8.82 8.59 3.67
C ASP A 57 10.16 8.28 2.98
N LYS A 58 11.12 7.74 3.73
CA LYS A 58 12.40 7.31 3.17
C LYS A 58 12.22 6.19 2.15
N MET A 59 11.39 5.20 2.44
CA MET A 59 11.06 4.12 1.50
C MET A 59 10.40 4.67 0.23
N GLY A 60 9.44 5.58 0.37
CA GLY A 60 8.76 6.22 -0.76
C GLY A 60 9.74 6.94 -1.70
N LYS A 61 10.68 7.72 -1.15
CA LYS A 61 11.72 8.41 -1.93
C LYS A 61 12.61 7.45 -2.69
N ILE A 62 13.08 6.38 -2.05
CA ILE A 62 13.95 5.37 -2.68
C ILE A 62 13.21 4.66 -3.83
N VAL A 63 11.94 4.30 -3.61
CA VAL A 63 11.13 3.68 -4.67
C VAL A 63 10.93 4.64 -5.83
N GLN A 64 10.61 5.91 -5.56
CA GLN A 64 10.44 6.92 -6.61
C GLN A 64 11.71 7.11 -7.44
N GLU A 65 12.87 7.23 -6.80
CA GLU A 65 14.16 7.34 -7.47
C GLU A 65 14.45 6.13 -8.37
N LYS A 66 14.23 4.91 -7.87
CA LYS A 66 14.41 3.69 -8.66
C LYS A 66 13.43 3.57 -9.81
N VAL A 67 12.18 3.97 -9.62
CA VAL A 67 11.18 3.98 -10.70
C VAL A 67 11.61 4.91 -11.83
N LEU A 68 12.15 6.09 -11.51
CA LEU A 68 12.67 7.04 -12.52
C LEU A 68 13.90 6.50 -13.25
N ASP A 69 14.76 5.73 -12.57
CA ASP A 69 15.94 5.07 -13.16
C ASP A 69 15.53 3.97 -14.16
N TYR A 70 14.56 3.13 -13.81
CA TYR A 70 14.07 2.07 -14.70
C TYR A 70 13.19 2.59 -15.85
N PHE A 71 12.41 3.64 -15.60
CA PHE A 71 11.48 4.22 -16.55
C PHE A 71 11.83 5.71 -16.74
N PRO A 72 12.92 6.02 -17.46
CA PRO A 72 13.25 7.41 -17.77
C PRO A 72 12.11 8.00 -18.59
N HIS A 73 11.44 9.01 -18.05
CA HIS A 73 10.38 9.70 -18.79
C HIS A 73 10.97 10.35 -20.04
N GLU A 74 10.60 9.86 -21.22
CA GLU A 74 10.82 10.59 -22.46
C GLU A 74 9.85 11.79 -22.51
N ASN A 75 10.40 12.96 -22.19
CA ASN A 75 9.85 14.31 -22.39
C ASN A 75 8.87 14.89 -21.34
N LYS A 76 8.97 16.22 -21.20
CA LYS A 76 8.71 17.07 -20.02
C LYS A 76 7.24 17.45 -19.77
N GLU A 77 6.27 16.83 -20.43
CA GLU A 77 4.87 17.31 -20.41
C GLU A 77 3.96 16.64 -19.36
N GLU A 78 4.34 15.50 -18.77
CA GLU A 78 3.48 14.76 -17.82
C GLU A 78 3.52 15.27 -16.37
N LYS A 79 4.36 16.28 -16.07
CA LYS A 79 4.47 16.87 -14.71
C LYS A 79 3.15 17.42 -14.17
N ASN A 80 2.14 17.60 -15.02
CA ASN A 80 0.82 18.10 -14.64
C ASN A 80 -0.19 17.01 -14.24
N VAL A 81 0.13 15.71 -14.38
CA VAL A 81 -0.84 14.64 -14.09
C VAL A 81 -0.83 14.23 -12.60
N CYS A 82 0.31 14.32 -11.92
CA CYS A 82 0.41 13.97 -10.49
C CYS A 82 0.15 15.14 -9.52
N SER A 83 -0.05 16.36 -10.01
CA SER A 83 -0.37 17.55 -9.19
C SER A 83 -1.86 17.91 -9.19
N GLY A 84 -2.73 16.92 -9.37
CA GLY A 84 -4.17 17.08 -9.22
C GLY A 84 -4.54 17.47 -7.78
N LYS A 85 -4.46 18.78 -7.50
CA LYS A 85 -5.12 19.41 -6.37
C LYS A 85 -6.62 19.08 -6.48
N SER A 86 -7.14 18.27 -5.57
CA SER A 86 -8.59 18.17 -5.39
C SER A 86 -9.06 19.42 -4.67
N THR A 87 -9.82 20.22 -5.41
CA THR A 87 -10.90 21.06 -4.90
C THR A 87 -11.84 20.26 -4.01
#